data_AF-A0A7J4SQC2-F1
#
_entry.id   AF-A0A7J4SQC2-F1
#
_cell.length_a   1.000
_cell.length_b   1.000
_cell.length_c   1.000
_cell.angle_alpha   90.00
_cell.angle_beta   90.00
_cell.angle_gamma   90.00
#
_symmetry.space_group_name_H-M   'P 1'
#
loop_
_entity.id
_entity.type
_entity.pdbx_description
1 polymer ?
#
loop_
_entity_poly.entity_id
_entity_poly.type
_entity_poly.pdbx_seq_one_letter_code
_entity_poly.pdbx_strand_id
1 'polypeptide(L)'
;MASWLMKSELDVYPWSQLVKDGETHWDGVRNYQARNFMRDSMKIGDLVLYYHSNCKPPHVAGVAKVVKEGYPDHTSWDPNSKYMDEKSTPDSPRWFMVDIAPVTEMEAVPLDALRQNGDLEGMALLARGQRLSVQPVEEEHFRIVCQMGGVDPISLGR
;
A
#
# COMPACT_ATOMS: atom_id res chain seq x y z
N MET A 1 10.94 -9.80 7.18
CA MET A 1 10.24 -8.54 6.85
C MET A 1 8.86 -8.90 6.33
N ALA A 2 7.82 -8.17 6.70
CA ALA A 2 6.47 -8.41 6.17
C ALA A 2 6.29 -7.71 4.82
N SER A 3 5.35 -8.21 4.01
CA SER A 3 4.99 -7.62 2.72
C SER A 3 3.55 -7.15 2.75
N TRP A 4 3.31 -6.03 2.08
CA TRP A 4 2.02 -5.34 2.07
C TRP A 4 1.64 -4.95 0.65
N LEU A 5 0.35 -4.69 0.43
CA LEU A 5 -0.16 -4.02 -0.75
C LEU A 5 -0.91 -2.78 -0.31
N MET A 6 -0.59 -1.65 -0.92
CA MET A 6 -1.23 -0.36 -0.63
C MET A 6 -1.77 0.25 -1.91
N LYS A 7 -3.06 0.63 -1.89
CA LYS A 7 -3.79 1.13 -3.05
C LYS A 7 -3.81 2.66 -3.07
N SER A 8 -3.50 3.23 -4.21
CA SER A 8 -3.71 4.64 -4.52
C SER A 8 -4.38 4.79 -5.88
N GLU A 9 -5.00 5.94 -6.15
CA GLU A 9 -5.60 6.27 -7.44
C GLU A 9 -4.64 7.19 -8.23
N LEU A 10 -4.62 7.05 -9.56
CA LEU A 10 -3.66 7.78 -10.42
C LEU A 10 -3.80 9.31 -10.34
N ASP A 11 -5.01 9.79 -10.09
CA ASP A 11 -5.36 11.21 -9.98
C ASP A 11 -5.17 11.76 -8.55
N VAL A 12 -5.01 10.89 -7.55
CA VAL A 12 -4.79 11.28 -6.16
C VAL A 12 -3.29 11.30 -5.84
N TYR A 13 -2.62 10.16 -6.00
CA TYR A 13 -1.19 10.04 -5.70
C TYR A 13 -0.63 8.89 -6.53
N PRO A 14 -0.08 9.13 -7.73
CA PRO A 14 0.49 8.07 -8.57
C PRO A 14 1.91 7.70 -8.11
N TRP A 15 2.38 6.53 -8.52
CA TRP A 15 3.75 6.04 -8.28
C TRP A 15 4.82 7.07 -8.66
N SER A 16 4.67 7.72 -9.81
CA SER A 16 5.60 8.75 -10.28
C SER A 16 5.71 9.94 -9.33
N GLN A 17 4.63 10.25 -8.59
CA GLN A 17 4.64 11.30 -7.58
C GLN A 17 5.42 10.85 -6.33
N LEU A 18 5.24 9.61 -5.87
CA LEU A 18 6.06 9.06 -4.79
C LEU A 18 7.56 9.05 -5.16
N VAL A 19 7.89 8.67 -6.40
CA VAL A 19 9.27 8.70 -6.91
C VAL A 19 9.84 10.12 -6.87
N LYS A 20 9.04 11.11 -7.27
CA LYS A 20 9.44 12.52 -7.27
C LYS A 20 9.62 13.08 -5.84
N ASP A 21 8.73 12.73 -4.93
CA ASP A 21 8.77 13.21 -3.54
C ASP A 21 9.83 12.50 -2.70
N GLY A 22 10.17 11.26 -3.06
CA GLY A 22 11.14 10.41 -2.36
C GLY A 22 10.61 9.79 -1.07
N GLU A 23 9.61 10.39 -0.45
CA GLU A 23 8.91 9.87 0.73
C GLU A 23 7.55 10.54 0.85
N THR A 24 6.56 9.85 1.41
CA THR A 24 5.27 10.44 1.78
C THR A 24 4.67 9.80 3.01
N HIS A 25 3.75 10.53 3.65
CA HIS A 25 2.82 9.95 4.62
C HIS A 25 1.64 9.29 3.91
N TRP A 26 1.26 8.10 4.33
CA TRP A 26 0.16 7.34 3.74
C TRP A 26 -1.17 7.59 4.46
N ASP A 27 -1.70 8.80 4.30
CA ASP A 27 -2.93 9.25 4.97
C ASP A 27 -4.23 8.65 4.39
N GLY A 28 -5.37 9.10 4.93
CA GLY A 28 -6.67 8.94 4.29
C GLY A 28 -7.28 7.54 4.42
N VAL A 29 -6.61 6.61 5.09
CA VAL A 29 -7.16 5.29 5.39
C VAL A 29 -8.25 5.42 6.46
N ARG A 30 -9.49 5.15 6.06
CA ARG A 30 -10.69 5.21 6.93
C ARG A 30 -11.37 3.86 7.14
N ASN A 31 -10.63 2.78 6.93
CA ASN A 31 -11.06 1.42 7.26
C ASN A 31 -10.32 0.93 8.51
N TYR A 32 -11.05 0.44 9.51
CA TYR A 32 -10.48 0.02 10.80
C TYR A 32 -9.47 -1.12 10.69
N GLN A 33 -9.70 -2.09 9.80
CA GLN A 33 -8.79 -3.21 9.62
C GLN A 33 -7.50 -2.75 8.93
N ALA A 34 -7.62 -1.98 7.84
CA ALA A 34 -6.48 -1.39 7.16
C ALA A 34 -5.65 -0.49 8.09
N ARG A 35 -6.32 0.32 8.92
CA ARG A 35 -5.68 1.12 9.97
C ARG A 35 -4.90 0.25 10.95
N ASN A 36 -5.50 -0.83 11.44
CA ASN A 36 -4.83 -1.71 12.42
C ASN A 36 -3.57 -2.34 11.83
N PHE A 37 -3.58 -2.73 10.56
CA PHE A 37 -2.37 -3.21 9.89
C PHE A 37 -1.24 -2.18 9.92
N MET A 38 -1.54 -0.93 9.57
CA MET A 38 -0.54 0.15 9.59
C MET A 38 -0.07 0.49 11.01
N ARG A 39 -0.99 0.55 11.97
CA ARG A 39 -0.68 0.93 13.36
C ARG A 39 0.08 -0.15 14.11
N ASP A 40 -0.37 -1.40 13.99
CA ASP A 40 0.03 -2.48 14.89
C ASP A 40 1.07 -3.42 14.26
N SER A 41 1.07 -3.54 12.93
CA SER A 41 1.79 -4.62 12.24
C SER A 41 2.92 -4.15 11.32
N MET A 42 2.76 -3.01 10.64
CA MET A 42 3.81 -2.48 9.75
C MET A 42 5.04 -2.04 10.54
N LYS A 43 6.22 -2.47 10.07
CA LYS A 43 7.53 -2.12 10.63
C LYS A 43 8.42 -1.47 9.60
N ILE A 44 9.37 -0.64 10.07
CA ILE A 44 10.37 -0.02 9.20
C ILE A 44 11.11 -1.12 8.42
N GLY A 45 11.23 -0.93 7.10
CA GLY A 45 11.83 -1.90 6.18
C GLY A 45 10.85 -2.91 5.58
N ASP A 46 9.62 -3.00 6.06
CA ASP A 46 8.59 -3.80 5.38
C ASP A 46 8.36 -3.28 3.96
N LEU A 47 8.12 -4.21 3.03
CA LEU A 47 7.97 -3.90 1.60
C LEU A 47 6.50 -3.74 1.24
N VAL A 48 6.24 -2.88 0.26
CA VAL A 48 4.89 -2.48 -0.18
C VAL A 48 4.80 -2.62 -1.69
N LEU A 49 3.90 -3.47 -2.18
CA LEU A 49 3.42 -3.41 -3.56
C LEU A 49 2.54 -2.17 -3.71
N TYR A 50 2.99 -1.21 -4.50
CA TYR A 50 2.25 0.00 -4.80
C TYR A 50 1.24 -0.27 -5.91
N TYR A 51 -0.04 -0.23 -5.57
CA TYR A 51 -1.11 -0.62 -6.48
C TYR A 51 -1.93 0.59 -6.95
N HIS A 52 -1.98 0.82 -8.26
CA HIS A 52 -2.90 1.77 -8.86
C HIS A 52 -4.29 1.13 -8.98
N SER A 53 -5.22 1.69 -8.21
CA SER A 53 -6.64 1.35 -8.22
C SER A 53 -7.46 2.37 -9.01
N ASN A 54 -8.72 2.03 -9.29
CA ASN A 54 -9.69 2.88 -10.00
C ASN A 54 -9.21 3.40 -11.37
N CYS A 55 -8.22 2.74 -11.98
CA CYS A 55 -7.74 3.00 -13.33
C CYS A 55 -8.01 1.80 -14.25
N LYS A 56 -7.73 1.94 -15.56
CA LYS A 56 -7.96 0.88 -16.54
C LYS A 56 -6.70 0.65 -17.38
N PRO A 57 -6.01 -0.50 -17.22
CA PRO A 57 -6.21 -1.53 -16.20
C PRO A 57 -5.64 -1.11 -14.81
N PRO A 58 -6.26 -1.53 -13.69
CA PRO A 58 -5.61 -1.51 -12.38
C PRO A 58 -4.36 -2.39 -12.39
N HIS A 59 -3.29 -1.97 -11.71
CA HIS A 59 -2.01 -2.67 -11.76
C HIS A 59 -1.12 -2.39 -10.55
N VAL A 60 -0.16 -3.27 -10.29
CA VAL A 60 0.99 -2.97 -9.43
C VAL A 60 2.00 -2.18 -10.25
N ALA A 61 2.49 -1.06 -9.72
CA ALA A 61 3.36 -0.11 -10.42
C ALA A 61 4.81 -0.11 -9.91
N GLY A 62 5.05 -0.57 -8.68
CA GLY A 62 6.38 -0.55 -8.09
C GLY A 62 6.40 -1.13 -6.69
N VAL A 63 7.61 -1.19 -6.12
CA VAL A 63 7.85 -1.59 -4.74
C VAL A 63 8.30 -0.37 -3.94
N ALA A 64 7.60 -0.09 -2.85
CA ALA A 64 8.01 0.87 -1.82
C ALA A 64 8.43 0.13 -0.54
N LYS A 65 8.90 0.88 0.45
CA LYS A 65 9.17 0.40 1.80
C LYS A 65 8.62 1.33 2.86
N VAL A 66 8.25 0.79 4.01
CA VAL A 66 7.91 1.57 5.20
C VAL A 66 9.19 2.21 5.76
N VAL A 67 9.18 3.53 5.93
CA VAL A 67 10.28 4.32 6.50
C VAL A 67 9.93 4.95 7.85
N LYS A 68 8.65 4.94 8.23
CA LYS A 68 8.19 5.30 9.59
C LYS A 68 7.00 4.43 10.00
N GLU A 69 7.06 3.87 11.20
CA GLU A 69 5.98 3.04 11.76
C GLU A 69 4.72 3.86 12.07
N GLY A 70 3.63 3.17 12.39
CA GLY A 70 2.30 3.74 12.60
C GLY A 70 2.26 4.90 13.59
N TYR A 71 1.71 6.04 13.13
CA TYR A 71 1.49 7.23 13.94
C TYR A 71 0.14 7.89 13.59
N PRO A 72 -0.40 8.78 14.45
CA PRO A 72 -1.69 9.42 14.20
C PRO A 72 -1.76 10.14 12.85
N ASP A 73 -2.84 9.89 12.11
CA ASP A 73 -3.14 10.60 10.87
C ASP A 73 -3.74 11.98 11.19
N HIS A 74 -2.88 12.99 11.18
CA HIS A 74 -3.26 14.37 11.46
C HIS A 74 -4.20 14.97 10.41
N THR A 75 -4.29 14.40 9.19
CA THR A 75 -5.25 14.87 8.18
C THR A 75 -6.70 14.63 8.61
N SER A 76 -6.93 13.75 9.59
CA SER A 76 -8.26 13.56 10.19
C SER A 76 -8.72 14.72 11.07
N TRP A 77 -7.82 15.64 11.45
CA TRP A 77 -8.13 16.80 12.28
C TRP A 77 -8.20 18.10 11.48
N ASP A 78 -7.79 18.10 10.21
CA ASP A 78 -7.85 19.27 9.35
C ASP A 78 -9.28 19.47 8.80
N PRO A 79 -9.96 20.58 9.11
CA PRO A 79 -11.30 20.86 8.61
C PRO A 79 -11.40 20.98 7.08
N ASN A 80 -10.28 21.19 6.38
CA ASN A 80 -10.23 21.26 4.92
C ASN A 80 -9.91 19.92 4.25
N SER A 81 -9.56 18.90 5.04
CA SER A 81 -9.26 17.57 4.52
C SER A 81 -10.53 16.84 4.11
N LYS A 82 -10.50 16.18 2.95
CA LYS A 82 -11.55 15.22 2.53
C LYS A 82 -11.71 14.04 3.50
N TYR A 83 -10.74 13.83 4.39
CA TYR A 83 -10.70 12.72 5.33
C TYR A 83 -10.87 13.15 6.79
N MET A 84 -11.38 14.37 7.02
CA MET A 84 -11.70 14.90 8.34
C MET A 84 -12.65 13.96 9.11
N ASP A 85 -12.40 13.81 10.41
CA ASP A 85 -13.28 13.08 11.34
C ASP A 85 -13.36 13.84 12.67
N GLU A 86 -14.48 14.50 12.93
CA GLU A 86 -14.74 15.30 14.15
C GLU A 86 -14.51 14.53 15.46
N LYS A 87 -14.56 13.19 15.43
CA LYS A 87 -14.37 12.34 16.61
C LYS A 87 -12.93 11.86 16.76
N SER A 88 -12.04 12.19 15.82
CA SER A 88 -10.60 11.96 15.94
C SER A 88 -9.97 13.23 16.51
N THR A 89 -9.20 13.13 17.59
CA THR A 89 -8.49 14.28 18.18
C THR A 89 -7.03 13.95 18.44
N PRO A 90 -6.15 14.95 18.66
CA PRO A 90 -4.75 14.68 19.04
C PRO A 90 -4.62 13.80 20.29
N ASP A 91 -5.48 13.99 21.28
CA ASP A 91 -5.48 13.21 22.53
C ASP A 91 -6.14 11.82 22.37
N SER A 92 -6.96 11.64 21.33
CA SER A 92 -7.69 10.39 21.05
C SER A 92 -7.72 10.12 19.54
N PRO A 93 -6.57 9.77 18.92
CA PRO A 93 -6.48 9.55 17.49
C PRO A 93 -7.25 8.28 17.09
N ARG A 94 -8.17 8.43 16.13
CA ARG A 94 -8.91 7.27 15.58
C ARG A 94 -8.23 6.67 14.36
N TRP A 95 -7.42 7.44 13.65
CA TRP A 95 -6.81 7.10 12.38
C TRP A 95 -5.29 7.19 12.48
N PHE A 96 -4.62 6.32 11.75
CA PHE A 96 -3.17 6.16 11.78
C PHE A 96 -2.68 6.00 10.35
N MET A 97 -1.44 6.40 10.13
CA MET A 97 -0.71 6.29 8.88
C MET A 97 0.74 5.86 9.14
N VAL A 98 1.45 5.51 8.08
CA VAL A 98 2.88 5.22 8.04
C VAL A 98 3.53 6.14 7.00
N ASP A 99 4.85 6.28 7.05
CA ASP A 99 5.57 6.91 5.93
C ASP A 99 6.18 5.82 5.04
N ILE A 100 6.10 6.01 3.73
CA ILE A 100 6.69 5.11 2.74
C ILE A 100 7.62 5.85 1.77
N ALA A 101 8.64 5.14 1.28
CA ALA A 101 9.58 5.63 0.28
C ALA A 101 9.66 4.64 -0.90
N PRO A 102 9.87 5.11 -2.15
CA PRO A 102 10.02 4.24 -3.31
C PRO A 102 11.32 3.42 -3.19
N VAL A 103 11.29 2.17 -3.66
CA VAL A 103 12.46 1.28 -3.74
C VAL A 103 12.83 1.01 -5.18
N THR A 104 11.90 0.47 -5.97
CA THR A 104 12.12 0.20 -7.39
C THR A 104 10.81 0.30 -8.17
N GLU A 105 10.90 0.80 -9.40
CA GLU A 105 9.83 0.70 -10.38
C GLU A 105 9.71 -0.74 -10.88
N MET A 106 8.51 -1.12 -11.31
CA MET A 106 8.20 -2.41 -11.92
C MET A 106 7.61 -2.20 -13.31
N GLU A 107 7.78 -3.18 -14.19
CA GLU A 107 6.85 -3.29 -15.32
C GLU A 107 5.43 -3.44 -14.76
N ALA A 108 4.47 -2.70 -15.33
CA ALA A 108 3.11 -2.69 -14.81
C ALA A 108 2.53 -4.10 -14.81
N VAL A 109 2.12 -4.61 -13.64
CA VAL A 109 1.51 -5.94 -13.49
C VAL A 109 -0.01 -5.79 -13.37
N PRO A 110 -0.79 -6.00 -14.46
CA PRO A 110 -2.22 -5.71 -14.46
C PRO A 110 -2.99 -6.71 -13.60
N LEU A 111 -4.09 -6.25 -13.01
CA LEU A 111 -4.98 -7.10 -12.19
C LEU A 111 -5.45 -8.35 -12.94
N ASP A 112 -5.70 -8.24 -14.24
CA ASP A 112 -6.13 -9.39 -15.05
C ASP A 112 -5.02 -10.44 -15.21
N ALA A 113 -3.76 -10.01 -15.30
CA ALA A 113 -2.62 -10.92 -15.30
C ALA A 113 -2.45 -11.60 -13.93
N LEU A 114 -2.61 -10.85 -12.83
CA LEU A 114 -2.60 -11.41 -11.48
C LEU A 114 -3.70 -12.47 -11.30
N ARG A 115 -4.90 -12.24 -11.84
CA ARG A 115 -6.02 -13.19 -11.78
C ARG A 115 -5.81 -14.46 -12.59
N GLN A 116 -5.03 -14.38 -13.66
CA GLN A 116 -4.74 -15.51 -14.54
C GLN A 116 -3.58 -16.37 -14.04
N ASN A 117 -2.80 -15.86 -13.09
CA ASN A 117 -1.70 -16.60 -12.49
C ASN A 117 -2.21 -17.48 -11.33
N GLY A 118 -2.23 -18.80 -11.54
CA GLY A 118 -2.67 -19.78 -10.55
C GLY A 118 -1.81 -19.79 -9.28
N ASP A 119 -0.54 -19.37 -9.37
CA ASP A 119 0.37 -19.31 -8.22
C ASP A 119 0.00 -18.17 -7.24
N LEU A 120 -0.93 -17.29 -7.62
CA LEU A 120 -1.49 -16.24 -6.77
C LEU A 120 -2.84 -16.65 -6.13
N GLU A 121 -3.21 -17.93 -6.19
CA GLU A 121 -4.39 -18.43 -5.49
C GLU A 121 -4.31 -18.08 -3.99
N GLY A 122 -5.43 -17.60 -3.44
CA GLY A 122 -5.51 -17.15 -2.04
C GLY A 122 -4.99 -15.74 -1.78
N MET A 123 -4.38 -15.05 -2.75
CA MET A 123 -3.91 -13.67 -2.55
C MET A 123 -5.10 -12.75 -2.19
N ALA A 124 -4.96 -12.01 -1.09
CA ALA A 124 -6.04 -11.18 -0.54
C ALA A 124 -6.63 -10.18 -1.56
N LEU A 125 -5.81 -9.65 -2.47
CA LEU A 125 -6.21 -8.73 -3.53
C LEU A 125 -7.25 -9.34 -4.48
N LEU A 126 -7.14 -10.65 -4.74
CA LEU A 126 -7.92 -11.37 -5.74
C LEU A 126 -9.24 -11.91 -5.17
N ALA A 127 -9.38 -11.95 -3.84
CA ALA A 127 -10.54 -12.46 -3.15
C ALA A 127 -11.83 -11.72 -3.53
N ARG A 128 -12.91 -12.48 -3.72
CA ARG A 128 -14.23 -11.93 -4.08
C ARG A 128 -14.71 -10.98 -2.99
N GLY A 129 -15.06 -9.76 -3.37
CA GLY A 129 -15.57 -8.75 -2.44
C GLY A 129 -14.49 -8.04 -1.61
N GLN A 130 -13.20 -8.26 -1.89
CA GLN A 130 -12.13 -7.51 -1.25
C GLN A 130 -12.29 -5.99 -1.46
N ARG A 131 -12.21 -5.23 -0.36
CA ARG A 131 -12.36 -3.76 -0.33
C ARG A 131 -11.27 -3.04 0.47
N LEU A 132 -10.35 -3.77 1.11
CA LEU A 132 -9.25 -3.17 1.85
C LEU A 132 -8.29 -2.44 0.91
N SER A 133 -7.86 -1.24 1.31
CA SER A 133 -6.84 -0.43 0.63
C SER A 133 -5.42 -0.79 1.08
N VAL A 134 -5.27 -1.34 2.29
CA VAL A 134 -4.02 -1.87 2.84
C VAL A 134 -4.25 -3.32 3.21
N GLN A 135 -3.37 -4.20 2.73
CA GLN A 135 -3.52 -5.65 2.86
C GLN A 135 -2.17 -6.30 3.14
N PRO A 136 -2.10 -7.33 4.01
CA PRO A 136 -0.93 -8.20 4.06
C PRO A 136 -0.80 -8.96 2.73
N VAL A 137 0.44 -9.26 2.37
CA VAL A 137 0.78 -10.08 1.20
C VAL A 137 1.68 -11.19 1.69
N GLU A 138 1.28 -12.44 1.45
CA GLU A 138 2.12 -13.59 1.75
C GLU A 138 3.42 -13.52 0.97
N GLU A 139 4.50 -14.02 1.56
CA GLU A 139 5.85 -13.86 0.99
C GLU A 139 5.95 -14.46 -0.42
N GLU A 140 5.35 -15.62 -0.64
CA GLU A 140 5.28 -16.28 -1.94
C GLU A 140 4.59 -15.40 -2.99
N HIS A 141 3.40 -14.86 -2.68
CA HIS A 141 2.68 -13.96 -3.59
C HIS A 141 3.48 -12.70 -3.89
N PHE A 142 4.15 -12.12 -2.89
CA PHE A 142 5.00 -10.94 -3.11
C PHE A 142 6.12 -11.22 -4.10
N ARG A 143 6.81 -12.37 -3.96
CA ARG A 143 7.91 -12.77 -4.85
C ARG A 143 7.42 -12.98 -6.29
N ILE A 144 6.29 -13.65 -6.45
CA ILE A 144 5.67 -13.87 -7.77
C ILE A 144 5.32 -12.54 -8.43
N VAL A 145 4.68 -11.61 -7.71
CA VAL A 145 4.32 -10.30 -8.27
C VAL A 145 5.56 -9.49 -8.66
N CYS A 146 6.62 -9.50 -7.86
CA CYS A 146 7.89 -8.86 -8.20
C CYS A 146 8.46 -9.43 -9.51
N GLN A 147 8.53 -10.75 -9.64
CA GLN A 147 9.03 -11.42 -10.84
C GLN A 147 8.18 -11.10 -12.08
N MET A 148 6.84 -11.07 -11.93
CA MET A 148 5.93 -10.65 -13.00
C MET A 148 6.19 -9.22 -13.47
N GLY A 149 6.66 -8.33 -12.58
CA GLY A 149 7.02 -6.95 -12.90
C GLY A 149 8.51 -6.75 -13.18
N GLY A 150 9.27 -7.81 -13.46
CA GLY A 150 10.69 -7.72 -13.84
C GLY A 150 11.66 -7.40 -12.69
N VAL A 151 11.24 -7.56 -11.43
CA VAL A 151 12.05 -7.28 -10.24
C VAL A 151 12.49 -8.57 -9.58
N ASP A 152 13.80 -8.73 -9.35
CA ASP A 152 14.34 -9.83 -8.55
C ASP A 152 14.08 -9.57 -7.05
N PRO A 153 13.24 -10.38 -6.38
CA PRO A 153 12.95 -10.19 -4.95
C PRO A 153 14.20 -10.25 -4.07
N ILE A 154 15.24 -10.96 -4.50
CA ILE A 154 16.48 -11.12 -3.72
C ILE A 154 17.21 -9.79 -3.58
N SER A 155 17.17 -8.98 -4.64
CA SER A 155 17.77 -7.64 -4.65
C SER A 155 17.12 -6.68 -3.63
N LEU A 156 15.90 -6.98 -3.16
CA LEU A 156 15.16 -6.20 -2.17
C LEU A 156 15.49 -6.60 -0.72
N GLY A 157 16.47 -7.49 -0.52
CA GLY A 157 16.85 -8.01 0.78
C GLY A 157 15.98 -9.17 1.26
N ARG A 158 15.49 -10.00 0.33
CA ARG A 158 14.68 -11.21 0.62
C ARG A 158 15.27 -12.50 0.08
#